data_AF-A0A1D3K8U2-F1
#
_entry.id   AF-A0A1D3K8U2-F1
#
_cell.length_a   1.000
_cell.length_b   1.000
_cell.length_c   1.000
_cell.angle_alpha   90.00
_cell.angle_beta   90.00
_cell.angle_gamma   90.00
#
_symmetry.space_group_name_H-M   'P 1'
#
loop_
_entity.id
_entity.type
_entity.pdbx_description
1 polymer ?
#
loop_
_entity_poly.entity_id
_entity_poly.type
_entity_poly.pdbx_seq_one_letter_code
_entity_poly.pdbx_strand_id
1 'polypeptide(L)'
;MGKLILTLLFLLPPIAHAEGITQYHKDAIREYYEKQILGSGQDLTVRQPDVDLYRKIFSKPNEADTRPLPPPDQIPWPQIFKNQNLTLGEILNLASAASGYEAEFDPAINQNEIVLINTSPNSLRDIAEYVSRVSSARITVYPESRLITATRKVSTNG
;
A
#
# COMPACT_ATOMS: atom_id res chain seq x y z
N MET A 1 56.20 -7.78 33.33
CA MET A 1 54.98 -7.02 33.70
C MET A 1 54.25 -6.37 32.52
N GLY A 2 54.93 -5.87 31.48
CA GLY A 2 54.25 -5.16 30.35
C GLY A 2 53.35 -6.01 29.43
N LYS A 3 53.54 -7.33 29.35
CA LYS A 3 52.74 -8.20 28.46
C LYS A 3 51.32 -8.48 28.96
N LEU A 4 51.09 -8.43 30.29
CA LEU A 4 49.77 -8.63 30.89
C LEU A 4 48.89 -7.37 30.84
N ILE A 5 49.51 -6.19 30.85
CA ILE A 5 48.79 -4.91 30.74
C ILE A 5 48.22 -4.75 29.32
N LEU A 6 48.95 -5.21 28.30
CA LEU A 6 48.50 -5.10 26.91
C LEU A 6 47.31 -6.03 26.61
N THR A 7 47.24 -7.21 27.23
CA THR A 7 46.11 -8.12 27.06
C THR A 7 44.86 -7.67 27.82
N LEU A 8 45.01 -6.98 28.96
CA LEU A 8 43.88 -6.42 29.71
C LEU A 8 43.21 -5.26 28.96
N LEU A 9 43.97 -4.50 28.15
CA LEU A 9 43.43 -3.41 27.35
C LEU A 9 42.52 -3.90 26.20
N PHE A 10 42.75 -5.12 25.69
CA PHE A 10 41.92 -5.75 24.65
C PHE A 10 40.66 -6.43 25.20
N LEU A 11 40.51 -6.52 26.53
CA LEU A 11 39.33 -7.08 27.20
C LEU A 11 38.31 -6.01 27.61
N LEU A 12 38.60 -4.72 27.36
CA LEU A 12 37.62 -3.66 27.50
C LEU A 12 36.59 -3.79 26.37
N PRO A 13 35.28 -3.88 26.66
CA PRO A 13 34.26 -3.94 25.62
C PRO A 13 34.38 -2.66 24.79
N PRO A 14 34.38 -2.75 23.44
CA PRO A 14 34.34 -1.55 22.62
C PRO A 14 33.10 -0.76 23.04
N ILE A 15 33.30 0.52 23.34
CA ILE A 15 32.22 1.46 23.61
C ILE A 15 31.27 1.33 22.42
N ALA A 16 30.08 0.78 22.68
CA ALA A 16 29.06 0.62 21.65
C ALA A 16 28.62 2.04 21.22
N HIS A 17 29.27 2.57 20.19
CA HIS A 17 28.92 3.84 19.56
C HIS A 17 27.54 3.67 18.92
N ALA A 18 26.48 3.96 19.67
CA ALA A 18 25.10 4.10 19.19
C ALA A 18 24.91 5.43 18.42
N GLU A 19 25.89 5.81 17.60
CA GLU A 19 25.98 7.11 16.91
C GLU A 19 25.46 7.05 15.45
N GLY A 20 25.06 5.88 14.95
CA GLY A 20 24.49 5.72 13.60
C GLY A 20 22.96 5.67 13.53
N ILE A 21 22.28 5.61 14.67
CA ILE A 21 20.82 5.44 14.72
C ILE A 21 20.18 6.81 14.94
N THR A 22 19.39 7.28 13.97
CA THR A 22 18.64 8.55 14.07
C THR A 22 17.79 8.57 15.34
N GLN A 23 17.59 9.74 15.94
CA GLN A 23 16.78 9.89 17.17
C GLN A 23 15.41 9.21 17.08
N TYR A 24 14.76 9.31 15.91
CA TYR A 24 13.49 8.63 15.62
C TYR A 24 13.52 7.12 15.90
N HIS A 25 14.58 6.43 15.48
CA HIS A 25 14.71 4.99 15.69
C HIS A 25 14.98 4.65 17.17
N LYS A 26 15.67 5.53 17.91
CA LYS A 26 15.86 5.35 19.36
C LYS A 26 14.54 5.51 20.12
N ASP A 27 13.71 6.47 19.69
CA ASP A 27 12.40 6.71 20.29
C ASP A 27 11.43 5.56 19.96
N ALA A 28 11.46 5.02 18.73
CA ALA A 28 10.67 3.85 18.36
C ALA A 28 11.04 2.59 19.16
N ILE A 29 12.34 2.38 19.41
CA ILE A 29 12.82 1.28 20.26
C ILE A 29 12.35 1.49 21.71
N ARG A 30 12.43 2.72 22.23
CA ARG A 30 11.94 3.05 23.57
C ARG A 30 10.44 2.78 23.70
N GLU A 31 9.64 3.26 22.76
CA GLU A 31 8.20 3.08 22.74
C GLU A 31 7.82 1.58 22.65
N TYR A 32 8.56 0.78 21.88
CA TYR A 32 8.38 -0.67 21.81
C TYR A 32 8.56 -1.35 23.17
N TYR A 33 9.66 -1.04 23.87
CA TYR A 33 9.92 -1.62 25.19
C TYR A 33 8.98 -1.07 26.28
N GLU A 34 8.59 0.20 26.20
CA GLU A 34 7.58 0.78 27.09
C GLU A 34 6.23 0.08 26.93
N LYS A 35 5.78 -0.18 25.68
CA LYS A 35 4.56 -0.97 25.42
C LYS A 35 4.66 -2.40 25.94
N GLN A 36 5.84 -3.00 25.89
CA GLN A 36 6.10 -4.33 26.44
C GLN A 36 6.02 -4.34 27.98
N ILE A 37 6.60 -3.33 28.65
CA ILE A 37 6.60 -3.21 30.11
C ILE A 37 5.20 -2.84 30.64
N LEU A 38 4.52 -1.90 29.99
CA LEU A 38 3.20 -1.40 30.38
C LEU A 38 2.06 -2.37 30.03
N GLY A 39 2.38 -3.50 29.38
CA GLY A 39 1.43 -4.57 29.12
C GLY A 39 0.32 -4.23 28.12
N SER A 40 0.42 -3.09 27.43
CA SER A 40 -0.67 -2.55 26.61
C SER A 40 -0.61 -2.98 25.13
N GLY A 41 0.38 -3.81 24.74
CA GLY A 41 0.68 -4.08 23.33
C GLY A 41 0.41 -5.51 22.82
N GLN A 42 0.42 -6.53 23.67
CA GLN A 42 0.14 -7.91 23.26
C GLN A 42 -0.15 -8.73 24.52
N ASP A 43 -1.21 -9.53 24.50
CA ASP A 43 -1.66 -10.47 25.54
C ASP A 43 -0.58 -10.83 26.58
N LEU A 44 -0.49 -10.04 27.67
CA LEU A 44 0.50 -10.26 28.73
C LEU A 44 0.17 -11.43 29.66
N THR A 45 -0.85 -12.20 29.33
CA THR A 45 -1.03 -13.52 29.89
C THR A 45 -0.96 -14.49 28.72
N VAL A 46 0.17 -15.19 28.57
CA VAL A 46 0.12 -16.51 27.94
C VAL A 46 -0.89 -17.28 28.79
N ARG A 47 -2.11 -17.41 28.28
CA ARG A 47 -3.16 -18.12 28.99
C ARG A 47 -2.68 -19.55 29.14
N GLN A 48 -2.98 -20.15 30.29
CA GLN A 48 -2.73 -21.57 30.45
C GLN A 48 -3.44 -22.32 29.31
N PRO A 49 -2.80 -23.30 28.68
CA PRO A 49 -3.36 -24.00 27.53
C PRO A 49 -4.75 -24.60 27.82
N ASP A 50 -5.01 -24.96 29.08
CA ASP A 50 -6.29 -25.47 29.54
C ASP A 50 -7.41 -24.42 29.46
N VAL A 51 -7.12 -23.16 29.77
CA VAL A 51 -8.10 -22.06 29.68
C VAL A 51 -8.47 -21.81 28.23
N ASP A 52 -7.52 -21.90 27.32
CA ASP A 52 -7.78 -21.80 25.87
C ASP A 52 -8.57 -23.00 25.35
N LEU A 53 -8.31 -24.21 25.87
CA LEU A 53 -9.08 -25.40 25.56
C LEU A 53 -10.54 -25.25 26.00
N TYR A 54 -10.79 -24.86 27.26
CA TYR A 54 -12.14 -24.65 27.77
C TYR A 54 -12.88 -23.58 26.98
N ARG A 55 -12.20 -22.48 26.64
CA ARG A 55 -12.82 -21.42 25.83
C ARG A 55 -13.20 -21.90 24.44
N LYS A 56 -12.39 -22.76 23.81
CA LYS A 56 -12.71 -23.38 22.51
C LYS A 56 -13.86 -24.37 22.60
N ILE A 57 -13.95 -25.15 23.68
CA ILE A 57 -15.04 -26.13 23.88
C ILE A 57 -16.37 -25.40 24.13
N PHE A 58 -16.34 -24.31 24.90
CA PHE A 58 -17.54 -23.56 25.29
C PHE A 58 -17.87 -22.37 24.38
N SER A 59 -17.01 -22.03 23.43
CA SER A 59 -17.36 -21.08 22.36
C SER A 59 -18.40 -21.74 21.47
N LYS A 60 -19.68 -21.47 21.74
CA LYS A 60 -20.74 -21.80 20.78
C LYS A 60 -20.49 -20.97 19.52
N PRO A 61 -20.39 -21.58 18.33
CA PRO A 61 -20.41 -20.81 17.11
C PRO A 61 -21.76 -20.09 17.07
N ASN A 62 -21.74 -18.76 17.05
CA ASN A 62 -22.91 -18.02 16.61
C ASN A 62 -23.04 -18.31 15.12
N GLU A 63 -23.88 -19.28 14.77
CA GLU A 63 -24.41 -19.42 13.42
C GLU A 63 -25.34 -18.23 13.19
N ALA A 64 -24.73 -17.06 12.97
CA ALA A 64 -25.44 -15.95 12.36
C ALA A 64 -25.79 -16.41 10.94
N ASP A 65 -27.08 -16.40 10.63
CA ASP A 65 -27.60 -16.71 9.30
C ASP A 65 -27.15 -15.59 8.34
N THR A 66 -25.89 -15.66 7.91
CA THR A 66 -25.29 -14.73 6.97
C THR A 66 -25.76 -15.15 5.60
N ARG A 67 -26.60 -14.31 4.98
CA ARG A 67 -26.94 -14.48 3.57
C ARG A 67 -25.63 -14.51 2.78
N PRO A 68 -25.33 -15.57 2.01
CA PRO A 68 -24.18 -15.56 1.14
C PRO A 68 -24.37 -14.40 0.17
N LEU A 69 -23.48 -13.42 0.24
CA LEU A 69 -23.42 -12.39 -0.78
C LEU A 69 -23.11 -13.10 -2.11
N PRO A 70 -23.78 -12.72 -3.21
CA PRO A 70 -23.39 -13.23 -4.51
C PRO A 70 -21.90 -12.95 -4.71
N PRO A 71 -21.13 -13.88 -5.31
CA PRO A 71 -19.75 -13.60 -5.65
C PRO A 71 -19.74 -12.32 -6.52
N PRO A 72 -18.80 -11.39 -6.28
CA PRO A 72 -18.67 -10.24 -7.15
C PRO A 72 -18.54 -10.74 -8.60
N ASP A 73 -19.23 -10.06 -9.53
CA ASP A 73 -19.16 -10.42 -10.95
C ASP A 73 -17.70 -10.60 -11.36
N GLN A 74 -17.42 -11.71 -12.05
CA GLN A 74 -16.10 -11.95 -12.64
C GLN A 74 -15.92 -11.01 -13.83
N ILE A 75 -15.76 -9.72 -13.55
CA ILE A 75 -15.19 -8.79 -14.51
C ILE A 75 -13.79 -9.34 -14.75
N PRO A 76 -13.44 -9.72 -15.99
CA PRO A 76 -12.09 -10.15 -16.29
C PRO A 76 -11.19 -8.96 -15.99
N TRP A 77 -10.50 -9.01 -14.86
CA TRP A 77 -9.45 -8.08 -14.53
C TRP A 77 -8.47 -8.13 -15.69
N PRO A 78 -8.37 -7.08 -16.51
CA PRO A 78 -7.39 -7.11 -17.56
C PRO A 78 -6.04 -6.95 -16.86
N GLN A 79 -5.33 -8.07 -16.66
CA GLN A 79 -3.86 -8.11 -16.56
C GLN A 79 -3.20 -7.61 -17.87
N ILE A 80 -3.82 -6.67 -18.59
CA ILE A 80 -3.35 -6.18 -19.89
C ILE A 80 -2.20 -5.19 -19.69
N PHE A 81 -2.04 -4.61 -18.50
CA PHE A 81 -0.96 -3.66 -18.21
C PHE A 81 0.39 -4.30 -17.82
N LYS A 82 0.73 -5.49 -18.30
CA LYS A 82 2.07 -6.06 -18.05
C LYS A 82 3.08 -5.46 -19.02
N ASN A 83 3.90 -4.53 -18.55
CA ASN A 83 5.18 -4.08 -19.13
C ASN A 83 5.14 -3.66 -20.61
N GLN A 84 4.03 -3.09 -21.08
CA GLN A 84 3.93 -2.54 -22.44
C GLN A 84 3.87 -1.02 -22.39
N ASN A 85 4.63 -0.38 -23.28
CA ASN A 85 4.50 1.04 -23.56
C ASN A 85 3.14 1.25 -24.23
N LEU A 86 2.16 1.77 -23.49
CA LEU A 86 0.85 2.12 -24.04
C LEU A 86 0.76 3.63 -24.19
N THR A 87 0.08 4.09 -25.22
CA THR A 87 -0.25 5.50 -25.36
C THR A 87 -1.38 5.88 -24.40
N LEU A 88 -1.42 7.15 -24.01
CA LEU A 88 -2.50 7.69 -23.17
C LEU A 88 -3.88 7.44 -23.78
N GLY A 89 -4.00 7.56 -25.11
CA GLY A 89 -5.24 7.26 -25.84
C GLY A 89 -5.64 5.79 -25.72
N GLU A 90 -4.70 4.86 -25.91
CA GLU A 90 -4.97 3.42 -25.78
C GLU A 90 -5.39 3.03 -24.36
N ILE A 91 -4.74 3.60 -23.34
CA ILE A 91 -5.09 3.33 -21.93
C ILE A 91 -6.53 3.75 -21.64
N LEU A 92 -6.92 4.94 -22.07
CA LEU A 92 -8.25 5.48 -21.81
C LEU A 92 -9.34 4.76 -22.63
N ASN A 93 -9.04 4.38 -23.88
CA ASN A 93 -9.94 3.56 -24.69
C ASN A 93 -10.13 2.16 -24.10
N LEU A 94 -9.05 1.55 -23.60
CA LEU A 94 -9.13 0.25 -22.92
C LEU A 94 -9.91 0.36 -21.61
N ALA A 95 -9.66 1.40 -20.83
CA ALA A 95 -10.41 1.68 -19.61
C ALA A 95 -11.90 1.89 -19.89
N SER A 96 -12.24 2.62 -20.95
CA SER A 96 -13.62 2.80 -21.42
C SER A 96 -14.26 1.47 -21.82
N ALA A 97 -13.60 0.68 -22.66
CA ALA A 97 -14.10 -0.62 -23.10
C ALA A 97 -14.28 -1.62 -21.96
N ALA A 98 -13.37 -1.62 -20.98
CA ALA A 98 -13.41 -2.56 -19.85
C ALA A 98 -14.43 -2.15 -18.76
N SER A 99 -14.65 -0.86 -18.57
CA SER A 99 -15.55 -0.34 -17.52
C SER A 99 -16.96 -0.01 -18.00
N GLY A 100 -17.17 0.11 -19.32
CA GLY A 100 -18.43 0.58 -19.90
C GLY A 100 -18.67 2.08 -19.76
N TYR A 101 -17.62 2.86 -19.47
CA TYR A 101 -17.66 4.31 -19.39
C TYR A 101 -17.32 4.92 -20.75
N GLU A 102 -17.91 6.05 -21.11
CA GLU A 102 -17.50 6.82 -22.28
C GLU A 102 -16.21 7.60 -21.98
N ALA A 103 -15.28 7.64 -22.93
CA ALA A 103 -14.03 8.40 -22.80
C ALA A 103 -14.09 9.66 -23.68
N GLU A 104 -13.92 10.82 -23.07
CA GLU A 104 -13.88 12.11 -23.74
C GLU A 104 -12.48 12.74 -23.58
N PHE A 105 -11.92 13.17 -24.69
CA PHE A 105 -10.60 13.77 -24.75
C PHE A 105 -10.71 15.24 -25.12
N ASP A 106 -10.12 16.11 -24.29
CA ASP A 106 -9.87 17.49 -24.69
C ASP A 106 -8.91 17.51 -25.90
N PRO A 107 -9.23 18.21 -27.00
CA PRO A 107 -8.37 18.31 -28.18
C PRO A 107 -6.97 18.86 -27.89
N ALA A 108 -6.78 19.54 -26.75
CA ALA A 108 -5.49 20.08 -26.32
C ALA A 108 -4.53 19.01 -25.77
N ILE A 109 -4.92 17.73 -25.67
CA ILE A 109 -4.10 16.66 -25.08
C ILE A 109 -3.36 15.87 -26.15
N ASN A 110 -2.09 15.55 -25.88
CA ASN A 110 -1.33 14.64 -26.72
C ASN A 110 -1.71 13.19 -26.38
N GLN A 111 -2.56 12.59 -27.22
CA GLN A 111 -3.00 11.19 -27.05
C GLN A 111 -1.87 10.17 -27.27
N ASN A 112 -0.81 10.56 -27.99
CA ASN A 112 0.34 9.71 -28.32
C ASN A 112 1.42 9.73 -27.22
N GLU A 113 1.16 10.37 -26.08
CA GLU A 113 2.07 10.34 -24.93
C GLU A 113 2.21 8.90 -24.42
N ILE A 114 3.44 8.38 -24.38
CA ILE A 114 3.73 7.04 -23.90
C ILE A 114 3.70 7.05 -22.38
N VAL A 115 2.84 6.21 -21.79
CA VAL A 115 2.67 6.08 -20.34
C VAL A 115 2.97 4.63 -19.95
N LEU A 116 3.89 4.47 -19.00
CA LEU A 116 4.24 3.18 -18.40
C LEU A 116 3.41 2.96 -17.14
N ILE A 117 2.55 1.94 -17.13
CA ILE A 117 1.80 1.54 -15.95
C ILE A 117 2.59 0.49 -15.17
N ASN A 118 3.24 0.92 -14.09
CA ASN A 118 4.07 0.05 -13.24
C ASN A 118 3.31 -0.49 -12.02
N THR A 119 1.99 -0.44 -12.01
CA THR A 119 1.17 -0.80 -10.84
C THR A 119 0.22 -1.94 -11.17
N SER A 120 -0.25 -2.64 -10.13
CA SER A 120 -1.46 -3.48 -10.21
C SER A 120 -2.65 -2.64 -9.77
N PRO A 121 -3.27 -1.84 -10.66
CA PRO A 121 -4.37 -0.98 -10.27
C PRO A 121 -5.58 -1.81 -9.84
N ASN A 122 -6.11 -1.53 -8.66
CA ASN A 122 -7.27 -2.23 -8.09
C ASN A 122 -8.61 -1.62 -8.49
N SER A 123 -8.61 -0.38 -8.99
CA SER A 123 -9.82 0.33 -9.39
C SER A 123 -9.56 1.31 -10.53
N LEU A 124 -10.61 1.66 -11.27
CA LEU A 124 -10.58 2.70 -12.31
C LEU A 124 -10.06 4.04 -11.75
N ARG A 125 -10.37 4.33 -10.48
CA ARG A 125 -9.93 5.54 -9.79
C ARG A 125 -8.43 5.54 -9.55
N ASP A 126 -7.86 4.40 -9.18
CA ASP A 126 -6.40 4.27 -8.99
C ASP A 126 -5.66 4.41 -10.32
N ILE A 127 -6.22 3.89 -11.42
CA ILE A 127 -5.69 4.07 -12.78
C ILE A 127 -5.71 5.56 -13.14
N ALA A 128 -6.84 6.24 -12.95
CA ALA A 128 -6.98 7.66 -13.26
C ALA A 128 -6.00 8.53 -12.46
N GLU A 129 -5.84 8.24 -11.16
CA GLU A 129 -4.90 8.95 -10.30
C GLU A 129 -3.46 8.72 -10.74
N TYR A 130 -3.08 7.47 -11.00
CA TYR A 130 -1.72 7.13 -11.42
C TYR A 130 -1.37 7.78 -12.76
N VAL A 131 -2.24 7.64 -13.77
CA VAL A 131 -2.01 8.22 -15.09
C VAL A 131 -2.00 9.75 -14.99
N SER A 132 -2.79 10.37 -14.10
CA SER A 132 -2.72 11.82 -13.87
C SER A 132 -1.43 12.29 -13.18
N ARG A 133 -0.74 11.41 -12.44
CA ARG A 133 0.57 11.71 -11.84
C ARG A 133 1.69 11.61 -12.87
N VAL A 134 1.65 10.59 -13.72
CA VAL A 134 2.74 10.27 -14.67
C VAL A 134 2.62 11.05 -15.98
N SER A 135 1.41 11.45 -16.38
CA SER A 135 1.19 12.16 -17.65
C SER A 135 1.02 13.67 -17.50
N SER A 136 1.07 14.36 -18.64
CA SER A 136 0.70 15.77 -18.79
C SER A 136 -0.81 16.04 -18.72
N ALA A 137 -1.64 14.99 -18.58
CA ALA A 137 -3.08 15.07 -18.52
C ALA A 137 -3.63 14.87 -17.10
N ARG A 138 -4.76 15.51 -16.80
CA ARG A 138 -5.60 15.24 -15.64
C ARG A 138 -6.78 14.38 -16.09
N ILE A 139 -6.87 13.18 -15.53
CA ILE A 139 -7.97 12.26 -15.79
C ILE A 139 -8.97 12.37 -14.65
N THR A 140 -10.23 12.59 -15.00
CA THR A 140 -11.34 12.67 -14.06
C THR A 140 -12.38 11.62 -14.43
N VAL A 141 -12.80 10.83 -13.44
CA VAL A 141 -13.86 9.84 -13.60
C VAL A 141 -15.13 10.44 -12.99
N TYR A 142 -16.20 10.51 -13.77
CA TYR A 142 -17.54 10.91 -13.35
C TYR A 142 -18.44 9.66 -13.28
N PRO A 143 -18.68 9.11 -12.07
CA PRO A 143 -19.45 7.89 -11.90
C PRO A 143 -20.91 8.02 -12.33
N GLU A 144 -21.53 9.16 -12.01
CA GLU A 144 -22.96 9.42 -12.26
C GLU A 144 -23.29 9.48 -13.76
N SER A 145 -22.41 10.07 -14.56
CA SER A 145 -22.56 10.19 -16.01
C SER A 145 -21.84 9.09 -16.78
N ARG A 146 -21.20 8.14 -16.10
CA ARG A 146 -20.35 7.09 -16.70
C ARG A 146 -19.34 7.66 -17.71
N LEU A 147 -18.71 8.78 -17.36
CA LEU A 147 -17.78 9.50 -18.24
C LEU A 147 -16.38 9.53 -17.65
N ILE A 148 -15.36 9.30 -18.48
CA ILE A 148 -13.95 9.50 -18.17
C ILE A 148 -13.47 10.66 -19.04
N THR A 149 -13.07 11.76 -18.42
CA THR A 149 -12.58 12.93 -19.15
C THR A 149 -11.09 13.11 -18.93
N ALA A 150 -10.35 13.23 -20.02
CA ALA A 150 -8.96 13.68 -19.99
C ALA A 150 -8.92 15.18 -20.30
N THR A 151 -8.31 15.96 -19.40
CA THR A 151 -8.11 17.42 -19.54
C THR A 151 -6.61 17.74 -19.44
N ARG A 152 -6.15 18.84 -20.06
CA ARG A 152 -4.74 19.26 -19.92
C ARG A 152 -4.45 19.64 -18.46
N LYS A 153 -3.35 19.14 -17.90
CA LYS A 153 -2.90 19.54 -16.56
C LYS A 153 -2.37 20.98 -16.61
N VAL A 154 -3.11 21.92 -16.04
CA VAL A 154 -2.63 23.29 -15.87
C VAL A 154 -1.66 23.30 -14.68
N SER A 155 -0.41 23.70 -14.92
CA SER A 155 0.56 23.90 -13.85
C SER A 155 0.08 25.03 -12.95
N THR A 156 -0.20 24.74 -11.68
CA THR A 156 -0.51 25.74 -10.65
C THR A 156 0.73 26.47 -10.11
N ASN A 157 1.89 26.31 -10.75
CA ASN A 157 3.07 27.10 -10.45
C ASN A 157 3.10 28.30 -11.40
N GLY A 158 2.56 29.43 -10.90
CA GLY A 158 2.96 30.77 -11.31
C GLY A 158 4.18 31.22 -10.54
#